data_AF-A0AAU8HWE1-F1
#
_entry.id   AF-A0AAU8HWE1-F1
#
_cell.length_a   1.000
_cell.length_b   1.000
_cell.length_c   1.000
_cell.angle_alpha   90.00
_cell.angle_beta   90.00
_cell.angle_gamma   90.00
#
_symmetry.space_group_name_H-M   'P 1'
#
loop_
_entity.id
_entity.type
_entity.pdbx_description
1 polymer ?
#
loop_
_entity_poly.entity_id
_entity_poly.type
_entity_poly.pdbx_seq_one_letter_code
_entity_poly.pdbx_strand_id
1 'polypeptide(L)'
;MSEFFESNLLFKPISNLGLSARAQRVLHERDIKTLGQLSLIDEKELRQTTNCGEHTIREIKQILKRQLGQGLHLNCDTEIQELGLSPRSKNCLKNFGVRNVRDLLNISVMDLLSIKNLGAKSAEEIMYKIKFILDENEKAAACKEKYWGQPVGEGSSIELTLSKLIGQYSVKLLPIDNELLDICKKEDIQNVSQLVDLDEFDLYNSYKGRLFNKLFETNSNLLGQLSFLSGSIDKMTLNYREVEKLLHDLREKLVAQDPDWWLKQMFKGIDDREYRMISRYYGLNGDVFTLQDIGNEYGLTRARIQQIIKKLKHKIMSNLYFENIYFISWLHVYSLVQGGVLTHDHFANELSTYLKLPYINVGNFTSMLLDIDPMYQQLNYDVWGMVVLPVEHYSDLVQTGVDILQKGSYKEQELLEELKDREIYLTLNEKQTPIRGMLENFIPACLASANCFEINENGKVNFEEREGTKVHTIINILRSEGRALHYKEIIKKANQQKEEITVQYARAILANHKDVFARVGRGIYGLVEWGIKEYPHISDYIYDILKKHKDPMYYKKIARIVAQTHFTKEQTIYNALTQDPRFERYKSGYYALKKTP
;
A
#
# COMPACT_ATOMS: atom_id res chain seq x y z
N MET A 1 -18.64 -27.07 -30.13
CA MET A 1 -18.82 -25.68 -29.62
C MET A 1 -18.22 -24.62 -30.54
N SER A 2 -17.15 -24.89 -31.31
CA SER A 2 -16.54 -23.91 -32.23
C SER A 2 -17.43 -23.51 -33.41
N GLU A 3 -18.08 -24.46 -34.11
CA GLU A 3 -18.98 -24.15 -35.24
C GLU A 3 -20.25 -23.37 -34.81
N PHE A 4 -20.68 -23.54 -33.55
CA PHE A 4 -21.84 -22.84 -32.99
C PHE A 4 -21.51 -21.40 -32.56
N PHE A 5 -20.23 -21.13 -32.23
CA PHE A 5 -19.72 -19.80 -31.93
C PHE A 5 -19.48 -18.98 -33.20
N GLU A 6 -18.86 -19.58 -34.23
CA GLU A 6 -18.62 -18.91 -35.52
C GLU A 6 -19.91 -18.53 -36.23
N SER A 7 -20.93 -19.40 -36.17
CA SER A 7 -22.24 -19.11 -36.79
C SER A 7 -22.94 -17.92 -36.14
N ASN A 8 -22.94 -17.79 -34.80
CA ASN A 8 -23.53 -16.62 -34.12
C ASN A 8 -22.74 -15.32 -34.35
N LEU A 9 -21.42 -15.40 -34.56
CA LEU A 9 -20.57 -14.23 -34.74
C LEU A 9 -20.79 -13.54 -36.09
N LEU A 10 -21.04 -14.32 -37.15
CA LEU A 10 -21.27 -13.83 -38.51
C LEU A 10 -22.59 -13.03 -38.65
N PHE A 11 -23.58 -13.28 -37.77
CA PHE A 11 -24.84 -12.53 -37.72
C PHE A 11 -24.79 -11.27 -36.86
N LYS A 12 -23.64 -10.96 -36.23
CA LYS A 12 -23.50 -9.78 -35.37
C LYS A 12 -23.75 -8.49 -36.17
N PRO A 13 -24.66 -7.61 -35.73
CA PRO A 13 -24.94 -6.35 -36.40
C PRO A 13 -23.75 -5.39 -36.37
N ILE A 14 -23.50 -4.69 -37.48
CA ILE A 14 -22.41 -3.71 -37.60
C ILE A 14 -22.57 -2.54 -36.62
N SER A 15 -23.81 -2.19 -36.25
CA SER A 15 -24.12 -1.18 -35.22
C SER A 15 -23.49 -1.49 -33.86
N ASN A 16 -23.24 -2.76 -33.57
CA ASN A 16 -22.71 -3.23 -32.29
C ASN A 16 -21.18 -3.41 -32.33
N LEU A 17 -20.50 -2.91 -33.37
CA LEU A 17 -19.05 -3.06 -33.57
C LEU A 17 -18.24 -1.82 -33.16
N GLY A 18 -18.88 -0.77 -32.64
CA GLY A 18 -18.19 0.44 -32.15
C GLY A 18 -17.47 1.25 -33.24
N LEU A 19 -17.89 1.12 -34.50
CA LEU A 19 -17.36 1.86 -35.65
C LEU A 19 -17.70 3.35 -35.58
N SER A 20 -16.82 4.20 -36.09
CA SER A 20 -17.09 5.63 -36.28
C SER A 20 -18.31 5.86 -37.18
N ALA A 21 -19.01 6.99 -36.98
CA ALA A 21 -20.15 7.36 -37.81
C ALA A 21 -19.83 7.37 -39.32
N ARG A 22 -18.57 7.67 -39.67
CA ARG A 22 -18.08 7.63 -41.05
C ARG A 22 -17.96 6.19 -41.56
N ALA A 23 -17.35 5.29 -40.79
CA ALA A 23 -17.25 3.89 -41.15
C ALA A 23 -18.63 3.21 -41.22
N GLN A 24 -19.53 3.51 -40.27
CA GLN A 24 -20.91 3.01 -40.31
C GLN A 24 -21.66 3.47 -41.56
N ARG A 25 -21.50 4.73 -41.96
CA ARG A 25 -22.13 5.27 -43.16
C ARG A 25 -21.61 4.60 -44.44
N VAL A 26 -20.30 4.40 -44.55
CA VAL A 26 -19.67 3.68 -45.67
C VAL A 26 -20.20 2.25 -45.79
N LEU A 27 -20.43 1.57 -44.66
CA LEU A 27 -20.96 0.20 -44.66
C LEU A 27 -22.46 0.15 -44.95
N HIS A 28 -23.23 1.11 -44.44
CA HIS A 28 -24.66 1.23 -44.68
C HIS A 28 -24.98 1.60 -46.15
N GLU A 29 -24.18 2.45 -46.78
CA GLU A 29 -24.32 2.80 -48.21
C GLU A 29 -24.11 1.59 -49.15
N ARG A 30 -23.49 0.51 -48.65
CA ARG A 30 -23.29 -0.76 -49.36
C ARG A 30 -24.22 -1.87 -48.89
N ASP A 31 -25.25 -1.53 -48.11
CA ASP A 31 -26.23 -2.46 -47.53
C ASP A 31 -25.60 -3.59 -46.68
N ILE A 32 -24.42 -3.32 -46.09
CA ILE A 32 -23.72 -4.26 -45.21
C ILE A 32 -24.28 -4.05 -43.80
N LYS A 33 -24.92 -5.08 -43.26
CA LYS A 33 -25.63 -5.05 -41.97
C LYS A 33 -25.00 -5.97 -40.94
N THR A 34 -24.30 -7.02 -41.36
CA THR A 34 -23.69 -8.01 -40.46
C THR A 34 -22.19 -8.17 -40.66
N LEU A 35 -21.52 -8.70 -39.63
CA LEU A 35 -20.09 -8.99 -39.66
C LEU A 35 -19.71 -9.98 -40.78
N GLY A 36 -20.55 -10.98 -41.05
CA GLY A 36 -20.32 -11.95 -42.12
C GLY A 36 -20.44 -11.37 -43.54
N GLN A 37 -21.28 -10.34 -43.73
CA GLN A 37 -21.31 -9.60 -44.99
C GLN A 37 -20.04 -8.76 -45.15
N LEU A 38 -19.59 -8.15 -44.06
CA LEU A 38 -18.38 -7.34 -44.04
C LEU A 38 -17.11 -8.16 -44.34
N SER A 39 -17.05 -9.43 -43.95
CA SER A 39 -15.90 -10.30 -44.20
C SER A 39 -15.72 -10.72 -45.65
N LEU A 40 -16.75 -10.62 -46.48
CA LEU A 40 -16.75 -11.06 -47.88
C LEU A 40 -16.37 -9.95 -48.86
N ILE A 41 -16.19 -8.72 -48.38
CA ILE A 41 -16.01 -7.54 -49.24
C ILE A 41 -14.54 -7.23 -49.43
N ASP A 42 -14.14 -7.02 -50.68
CA ASP A 42 -12.77 -6.64 -51.02
C ASP A 42 -12.52 -5.16 -50.71
N GLU A 43 -11.29 -4.85 -50.31
CA GLU A 43 -10.85 -3.49 -50.00
C GLU A 43 -11.02 -2.54 -51.20
N LYS A 44 -10.81 -3.05 -52.41
CA LYS A 44 -11.01 -2.27 -53.65
C LYS A 44 -12.46 -1.80 -53.79
N GLU A 45 -13.41 -2.59 -53.33
CA GLU A 45 -14.82 -2.24 -53.36
C GLU A 45 -15.14 -1.18 -52.30
N LEU A 46 -14.57 -1.27 -51.09
CA LEU A 46 -14.73 -0.24 -50.06
C LEU A 46 -14.15 1.11 -50.49
N ARG A 47 -13.07 1.13 -51.26
CA ARG A 47 -12.43 2.35 -51.79
C ARG A 47 -13.29 3.10 -52.80
N GLN A 48 -14.24 2.43 -53.45
CA GLN A 48 -15.13 3.05 -54.44
C GLN A 48 -16.31 3.81 -53.80
N THR A 49 -16.50 3.70 -52.49
CA THR A 49 -17.58 4.40 -51.77
C THR A 49 -17.21 5.86 -51.52
N THR A 50 -18.16 6.78 -51.66
CA THR A 50 -17.94 8.20 -51.43
C THR A 50 -17.49 8.43 -49.98
N ASN A 51 -16.52 9.32 -49.78
CA ASN A 51 -15.94 9.61 -48.46
C ASN A 51 -15.28 8.43 -47.72
N CYS A 52 -14.94 7.31 -48.38
CA CYS A 52 -14.14 6.24 -47.79
C CYS A 52 -12.64 6.55 -47.90
N GLY A 53 -12.04 7.09 -46.84
CA GLY A 53 -10.60 7.39 -46.79
C GLY A 53 -9.77 6.24 -46.21
N GLU A 54 -8.45 6.30 -46.38
CA GLU A 54 -7.49 5.29 -45.90
C GLU A 54 -7.64 4.99 -44.38
N HIS A 55 -7.97 6.01 -43.58
CA HIS A 55 -8.24 5.84 -42.15
C HIS A 55 -9.51 5.03 -41.87
N THR A 56 -10.57 5.22 -42.66
CA THR A 56 -11.85 4.50 -42.53
C THR A 56 -11.68 3.03 -42.91
N ILE A 57 -10.88 2.75 -43.93
CA ILE A 57 -10.54 1.37 -44.33
C ILE A 57 -9.72 0.67 -43.23
N ARG A 58 -8.73 1.37 -42.68
CA ARG A 58 -7.91 0.83 -41.58
C ARG A 58 -8.75 0.50 -40.35
N GLU A 59 -9.69 1.39 -40.00
CA GLU A 59 -10.65 1.19 -38.90
C GLU A 59 -11.53 -0.05 -39.14
N ILE A 60 -12.15 -0.16 -40.32
CA ILE A 60 -12.99 -1.31 -40.71
C ILE A 60 -12.19 -2.62 -40.66
N LYS A 61 -10.97 -2.63 -41.19
CA LYS A 61 -10.08 -3.80 -41.17
C LYS A 61 -9.64 -4.20 -39.77
N GLN A 62 -9.33 -3.23 -38.90
CA GLN A 62 -8.96 -3.52 -37.51
C GLN A 62 -10.13 -4.14 -36.74
N ILE A 63 -11.35 -3.66 -36.96
CA ILE A 63 -12.55 -4.23 -36.33
C ILE A 63 -12.87 -5.62 -36.89
N LEU A 64 -12.74 -5.84 -38.20
CA LEU A 64 -12.81 -7.17 -38.81
C LEU A 64 -11.80 -8.14 -38.18
N LYS A 65 -10.53 -7.73 -38.07
CA LYS A 65 -9.47 -8.54 -37.45
C LYS A 65 -9.73 -8.84 -35.98
N ARG A 66 -10.23 -7.85 -35.23
CA ARG A 66 -10.58 -7.99 -33.80
C ARG A 66 -11.75 -8.95 -33.60
N GLN A 67 -12.76 -8.93 -34.48
CA GLN A 67 -13.94 -9.77 -34.32
C GLN A 67 -13.73 -11.19 -34.88
N LEU A 68 -13.04 -11.37 -36.00
CA LEU A 68 -12.92 -12.68 -36.67
C LEU A 68 -11.75 -13.56 -36.17
N GLY A 69 -11.14 -13.25 -35.02
CA GLY A 69 -10.21 -14.17 -34.37
C GLY A 69 -8.91 -14.48 -35.13
N GLN A 70 -8.57 -13.77 -36.21
CA GLN A 70 -7.19 -13.75 -36.70
C GLN A 70 -6.38 -12.80 -35.81
N GLY A 71 -6.17 -13.24 -34.57
CA GLY A 71 -5.29 -12.57 -33.62
C GLY A 71 -3.91 -12.42 -34.25
N LEU A 72 -3.28 -11.26 -34.08
CA LEU A 72 -1.82 -11.22 -34.14
C LEU A 72 -1.34 -12.27 -33.13
N HIS A 73 -0.65 -13.31 -33.57
CA HIS A 73 0.03 -14.24 -32.68
C HIS A 73 1.19 -13.48 -32.01
N LEU A 74 0.87 -12.71 -30.97
CA LEU A 74 1.86 -11.96 -30.21
C LEU A 74 2.61 -12.94 -29.30
N ASN A 75 3.92 -12.83 -29.29
CA ASN A 75 4.84 -13.54 -28.41
C ASN A 75 5.81 -12.54 -27.74
N CYS A 76 6.69 -13.02 -26.86
CA CYS A 76 7.65 -12.19 -26.13
C CYS A 76 8.48 -11.28 -27.04
N ASP A 77 8.88 -11.80 -28.19
CA ASP A 77 9.83 -11.16 -29.09
C ASP A 77 9.15 -10.27 -30.13
N THR A 78 7.81 -10.22 -30.13
CA THR A 78 7.07 -9.39 -31.08
C THR A 78 7.43 -7.92 -30.88
N GLU A 79 7.85 -7.25 -31.95
CA GLU A 79 8.28 -5.86 -31.86
C GLU A 79 7.13 -4.92 -31.48
N ILE A 80 7.41 -3.87 -30.71
CA ILE A 80 6.40 -2.85 -30.36
C ILE A 80 5.78 -2.16 -31.60
N GLN A 81 6.42 -2.29 -32.76
CA GLN A 81 5.94 -1.74 -34.03
C GLN A 81 4.71 -2.48 -34.56
N GLU A 82 4.55 -3.75 -34.20
CA GLU A 82 3.48 -4.63 -34.65
C GLU A 82 2.22 -4.51 -33.79
N LEU A 83 2.32 -3.81 -32.64
CA LEU A 83 1.24 -3.68 -31.66
C LEU A 83 0.15 -2.66 -32.05
N GLY A 84 0.34 -1.95 -33.16
CA GLY A 84 -0.62 -0.96 -33.65
C GLY A 84 -0.80 0.24 -32.72
N LEU A 85 0.24 0.61 -31.96
CA LEU A 85 0.28 1.82 -31.15
C LEU A 85 0.39 3.06 -32.04
N SER A 86 -0.11 4.21 -31.54
CA SER A 86 0.04 5.49 -32.22
C SER A 86 1.53 5.84 -32.40
N PRO A 87 1.87 6.65 -33.43
CA PRO A 87 3.26 7.05 -33.68
C PRO A 87 3.93 7.69 -32.46
N ARG A 88 3.16 8.45 -31.66
CA ARG A 88 3.64 9.09 -30.43
C ARG A 88 3.98 8.06 -29.37
N SER A 89 3.06 7.16 -29.05
CA SER A 89 3.25 6.10 -28.04
C SER A 89 4.41 5.17 -28.43
N LYS A 90 4.49 4.78 -29.71
CA LYS A 90 5.59 3.97 -30.25
C LYS A 90 6.94 4.66 -30.10
N ASN A 91 7.05 5.92 -30.49
CA ASN A 91 8.31 6.65 -30.43
C ASN A 91 8.76 6.91 -28.99
N CYS A 92 7.82 7.16 -28.08
CA CYS A 92 8.10 7.31 -26.65
C CYS A 92 8.69 6.02 -26.06
N LEU A 93 8.04 4.88 -26.31
CA LEU A 93 8.52 3.56 -25.85
C LEU A 93 9.89 3.21 -26.43
N LYS A 94 10.08 3.41 -27.74
CA LYS A 94 11.35 3.12 -28.41
C LYS A 94 12.51 3.95 -27.84
N ASN A 95 12.27 5.24 -27.60
CA ASN A 95 13.28 6.14 -27.03
C ASN A 95 13.60 5.80 -25.57
N PHE A 96 12.66 5.20 -24.85
CA PHE A 96 12.86 4.69 -23.50
C PHE A 96 13.56 3.32 -23.47
N GLY A 97 13.77 2.68 -24.63
CA GLY A 97 14.47 1.40 -24.73
C GLY A 97 13.56 0.17 -24.77
N VAL A 98 12.24 0.35 -24.84
CA VAL A 98 11.28 -0.75 -25.02
C VAL A 98 11.25 -1.16 -26.48
N ARG A 99 11.62 -2.40 -26.80
CA ARG A 99 11.76 -2.89 -28.19
C ARG A 99 10.72 -3.93 -28.57
N ASN A 100 10.32 -4.78 -27.64
CA ASN A 100 9.37 -5.87 -27.88
C ASN A 100 8.28 -5.95 -26.80
N VAL A 101 7.38 -6.93 -26.94
CA VAL A 101 6.30 -7.20 -25.99
C VAL A 101 6.83 -7.58 -24.61
N ARG A 102 7.91 -8.35 -24.50
CA ARG A 102 8.54 -8.66 -23.21
C ARG A 102 8.96 -7.38 -22.49
N ASP A 103 9.68 -6.49 -23.16
CA ASP A 103 10.11 -5.22 -22.57
C ASP A 103 8.88 -4.37 -22.15
N LEU A 104 7.82 -4.40 -22.96
CA LEU A 104 6.60 -3.63 -22.73
C LEU A 104 5.77 -4.16 -21.56
N LEU A 105 5.73 -5.47 -21.35
CA LEU A 105 4.99 -6.09 -20.24
C LEU A 105 5.74 -5.99 -18.91
N ASN A 106 7.06 -5.81 -18.96
CA ASN A 106 7.94 -5.68 -17.80
C ASN A 106 8.36 -4.23 -17.50
N ILE A 107 7.88 -3.24 -18.27
CA ILE A 107 8.06 -1.83 -17.92
C ILE A 107 7.23 -1.52 -16.68
N SER A 108 7.84 -0.91 -15.66
CA SER A 108 7.07 -0.45 -14.52
C SER A 108 6.16 0.71 -14.92
N VAL A 109 5.02 0.87 -14.26
CA VAL A 109 4.14 2.02 -14.49
C VAL A 109 4.88 3.33 -14.20
N MET A 110 5.80 3.32 -13.23
CA MET A 110 6.68 4.45 -12.93
C MET A 110 7.61 4.80 -14.10
N ASP A 111 8.28 3.79 -14.67
CA ASP A 111 9.14 3.95 -15.83
C ASP A 111 8.36 4.46 -17.04
N LEU A 112 7.16 3.91 -17.28
CA LEU A 112 6.27 4.34 -18.35
C LEU A 112 5.83 5.80 -18.19
N LEU A 113 5.46 6.21 -16.97
CA LEU A 113 5.04 7.59 -16.67
C LEU A 113 6.21 8.57 -16.63
N SER A 114 7.45 8.09 -16.43
CA SER A 114 8.67 8.89 -16.49
C SER A 114 9.11 9.22 -17.93
N ILE A 115 8.51 8.58 -18.95
CA ILE A 115 8.88 8.79 -20.35
C ILE A 115 8.60 10.24 -20.76
N LYS A 116 9.67 10.98 -21.04
CA LYS A 116 9.60 12.36 -21.53
C LYS A 116 8.69 12.45 -22.75
N ASN A 117 7.74 13.40 -22.71
CA ASN A 117 6.75 13.68 -23.77
C ASN A 117 5.64 12.64 -23.96
N LEU A 118 5.48 11.69 -23.03
CA LEU A 118 4.31 10.81 -22.98
C LEU A 118 3.11 11.56 -22.37
N GLY A 119 2.06 11.80 -23.16
CA GLY A 119 0.83 12.45 -22.69
C GLY A 119 -0.19 11.43 -22.18
N ALA A 120 -1.19 11.88 -21.41
CA ALA A 120 -2.22 11.02 -20.80
C ALA A 120 -2.87 10.03 -21.78
N LYS A 121 -3.27 10.50 -22.97
CA LYS A 121 -3.87 9.65 -24.02
C LYS A 121 -2.92 8.58 -24.58
N SER A 122 -1.62 8.88 -24.64
CA SER A 122 -0.60 7.92 -25.09
C SER A 122 -0.31 6.89 -24.00
N ALA A 123 -0.29 7.30 -22.74
CA ALA A 123 -0.16 6.39 -21.60
C ALA A 123 -1.37 5.44 -21.51
N GLU A 124 -2.58 5.97 -21.63
CA GLU A 124 -3.83 5.20 -21.66
C GLU A 124 -3.86 4.18 -22.80
N GLU A 125 -3.45 4.58 -24.01
CA GLU A 125 -3.31 3.68 -25.16
C GLU A 125 -2.32 2.54 -24.89
N ILE A 126 -1.16 2.86 -24.29
CA ILE A 126 -0.14 1.85 -23.95
C ILE A 126 -0.66 0.89 -22.88
N MET A 127 -1.30 1.41 -21.84
CA MET A 127 -1.90 0.61 -20.76
C MET A 127 -3.01 -0.29 -21.28
N TYR A 128 -3.89 0.22 -22.14
CA TYR A 128 -4.91 -0.58 -22.81
C TYR A 128 -4.27 -1.66 -23.69
N LYS A 129 -3.16 -1.36 -24.37
CA LYS A 129 -2.43 -2.34 -25.18
C LYS A 129 -1.84 -3.45 -24.32
N ILE A 130 -1.24 -3.10 -23.19
CA ILE A 130 -0.73 -4.06 -22.19
C ILE A 130 -1.87 -4.95 -21.69
N LYS A 131 -3.00 -4.36 -21.28
CA LYS A 131 -4.20 -5.08 -20.85
C LYS A 131 -4.67 -6.08 -21.91
N PHE A 132 -4.82 -5.62 -23.15
CA PHE A 132 -5.20 -6.46 -24.28
C PHE A 132 -4.23 -7.63 -24.53
N ILE A 133 -2.92 -7.40 -24.43
CA ILE A 133 -1.92 -8.45 -24.59
C ILE A 133 -2.06 -9.50 -23.47
N LEU A 134 -2.24 -9.06 -22.23
CA LEU A 134 -2.41 -9.95 -21.08
C LEU A 134 -3.72 -10.75 -21.13
N ASP A 135 -4.80 -10.14 -21.64
CA ASP A 135 -6.12 -10.76 -21.69
C ASP A 135 -6.31 -11.74 -22.86
N GLU A 136 -5.72 -11.43 -24.02
CA GLU A 136 -6.05 -12.11 -25.29
C GLU A 136 -4.87 -12.93 -25.86
N ASN A 137 -3.67 -12.88 -25.25
CA ASN A 137 -2.47 -13.56 -25.78
C ASN A 137 -1.69 -14.31 -24.69
N GLU A 138 -2.08 -15.57 -24.41
CA GLU A 138 -1.44 -16.40 -23.36
C GLU A 138 0.09 -16.54 -23.51
N LYS A 139 0.60 -16.65 -24.74
CA LYS A 139 2.04 -16.76 -25.02
C LYS A 139 2.81 -15.48 -24.73
N ALA A 140 2.20 -14.32 -24.93
CA ALA A 140 2.79 -13.03 -24.60
C ALA A 140 2.68 -12.73 -23.10
N ALA A 141 1.57 -13.11 -22.47
CA ALA A 141 1.38 -12.98 -21.03
C ALA A 141 2.42 -13.77 -20.21
N ALA A 142 2.89 -14.91 -20.73
CA ALA A 142 3.95 -15.71 -20.11
C ALA A 142 5.31 -15.02 -20.02
N CYS A 143 5.52 -13.90 -20.72
CA CYS A 143 6.79 -13.17 -20.77
C CYS A 143 6.93 -12.12 -19.65
N LYS A 144 5.92 -12.02 -18.77
CA LYS A 144 5.96 -11.12 -17.61
C LYS A 144 6.79 -11.78 -16.53
N GLU A 145 8.06 -11.37 -16.44
CA GLU A 145 9.10 -12.04 -15.68
C GLU A 145 9.41 -11.33 -14.36
N LYS A 146 8.98 -10.07 -14.16
CA LYS A 146 9.33 -9.29 -12.96
C LYS A 146 8.14 -8.59 -12.34
N TYR A 147 8.02 -8.73 -11.02
CA TYR A 147 7.20 -7.85 -10.19
C TYR A 147 8.12 -7.24 -9.12
N TRP A 148 8.35 -5.93 -9.20
CA TRP A 148 9.27 -5.18 -8.31
C TRP A 148 10.70 -5.69 -8.22
N GLY A 149 11.28 -6.10 -9.36
CA GLY A 149 12.65 -6.61 -9.38
C GLY A 149 12.81 -8.05 -8.88
N GLN A 150 11.73 -8.68 -8.40
CA GLN A 150 11.69 -10.10 -8.08
C GLN A 150 11.08 -10.91 -9.25
N PRO A 151 11.71 -12.02 -9.67
CA PRO A 151 11.18 -12.97 -10.62
C PRO A 151 9.89 -13.60 -10.11
N VAL A 152 8.84 -13.49 -10.90
CA VAL A 152 7.62 -14.27 -10.67
C VAL A 152 7.97 -15.73 -10.88
N GLY A 153 7.73 -16.59 -9.89
CA GLY A 153 7.96 -18.02 -10.02
C GLY A 153 7.18 -18.55 -11.23
N GLU A 154 7.88 -19.21 -12.17
CA GLU A 154 7.30 -19.76 -13.42
C GLU A 154 6.14 -20.76 -13.19
N GLY A 155 5.84 -21.13 -11.94
CA GLY A 155 4.79 -22.09 -11.55
C GLY A 155 3.66 -21.55 -10.65
N SER A 156 3.67 -20.28 -10.23
CA SER A 156 2.73 -19.84 -9.17
C SER A 156 1.32 -19.55 -9.70
N SER A 157 0.52 -20.60 -9.88
CA SER A 157 -0.95 -20.46 -9.87
C SER A 157 -1.39 -20.15 -8.44
N ILE A 158 -1.43 -18.85 -8.07
CA ILE A 158 -2.01 -18.48 -6.77
C ILE A 158 -3.52 -18.68 -6.87
N GLU A 159 -4.05 -19.77 -6.33
CA GLU A 159 -5.48 -19.99 -6.22
C GLU A 159 -6.00 -19.36 -4.91
N LEU A 160 -6.51 -18.14 -5.04
CA LEU A 160 -7.15 -17.32 -4.02
C LEU A 160 -8.67 -17.48 -4.11
N THR A 161 -9.30 -18.06 -3.09
CA THR A 161 -10.75 -17.85 -2.90
C THR A 161 -10.93 -16.55 -2.12
N LEU A 162 -11.21 -15.42 -2.81
CA LEU A 162 -11.39 -14.12 -2.14
C LEU A 162 -12.52 -14.13 -1.11
N SER A 163 -13.58 -14.90 -1.35
CA SER A 163 -14.66 -15.06 -0.36
C SER A 163 -14.21 -15.82 0.88
N LYS A 164 -13.26 -16.77 0.79
CA LYS A 164 -12.67 -17.41 1.98
C LYS A 164 -11.70 -16.48 2.69
N LEU A 165 -10.94 -15.69 1.95
CA LEU A 165 -10.02 -14.71 2.54
C LEU A 165 -10.82 -13.69 3.37
N ILE A 166 -11.76 -12.99 2.74
CA ILE A 166 -12.61 -12.00 3.40
C ILE A 166 -13.50 -12.68 4.43
N GLY A 167 -14.07 -13.83 4.11
CA GLY A 167 -14.91 -14.62 5.01
C GLY A 167 -14.18 -15.10 6.26
N GLN A 168 -12.87 -15.35 6.21
CA GLN A 168 -12.05 -15.67 7.38
C GLN A 168 -11.62 -14.46 8.19
N TYR A 169 -11.88 -13.23 7.72
CA TYR A 169 -11.56 -12.04 8.49
C TYR A 169 -12.29 -12.09 9.82
N SER A 170 -11.53 -11.97 10.89
CA SER A 170 -12.08 -12.00 12.23
C SER A 170 -13.05 -10.82 12.39
N VAL A 171 -14.27 -11.10 12.86
CA VAL A 171 -15.26 -10.03 13.14
C VAL A 171 -14.75 -9.04 14.18
N LYS A 172 -13.78 -9.43 15.01
CA LYS A 172 -13.11 -8.56 15.99
C LYS A 172 -12.25 -7.49 15.34
N LEU A 173 -11.85 -7.69 14.09
CA LEU A 173 -11.08 -6.73 13.30
C LEU A 173 -12.00 -5.80 12.48
N LEU A 174 -13.29 -6.07 12.39
CA LEU A 174 -14.21 -5.18 11.69
C LEU A 174 -14.47 -3.90 12.50
N PRO A 175 -14.66 -2.74 11.83
CA PRO A 175 -15.06 -1.49 12.48
C PRO A 175 -16.54 -1.47 12.88
N ILE A 176 -16.97 -2.49 13.61
CA ILE A 176 -18.32 -2.63 14.15
C ILE A 176 -18.35 -2.21 15.62
N ASP A 177 -19.49 -1.72 16.09
CA ASP A 177 -19.59 -1.23 17.46
C ASP A 177 -19.54 -2.36 18.50
N ASN A 178 -19.30 -2.00 19.77
CA ASN A 178 -19.19 -2.99 20.85
C ASN A 178 -20.46 -3.79 21.07
N GLU A 179 -21.65 -3.21 20.79
CA GLU A 179 -22.92 -3.94 20.92
C GLU A 179 -22.97 -5.09 19.91
N LEU A 180 -22.57 -4.82 18.66
CA LEU A 180 -22.44 -5.83 17.60
C LEU A 180 -21.36 -6.87 17.91
N LEU A 181 -20.21 -6.46 18.45
CA LEU A 181 -19.15 -7.39 18.85
C LEU A 181 -19.61 -8.33 19.97
N ASP A 182 -20.40 -7.84 20.92
CA ASP A 182 -20.92 -8.67 22.01
C ASP A 182 -21.98 -9.66 21.51
N ILE A 183 -22.78 -9.30 20.51
CA ILE A 183 -23.65 -10.24 19.79
C ILE A 183 -22.82 -11.30 19.09
N CYS A 184 -21.78 -10.90 18.33
CA CYS A 184 -20.91 -11.86 17.64
C CYS A 184 -20.28 -12.85 18.62
N LYS A 185 -19.81 -12.39 19.79
CA LYS A 185 -19.27 -13.27 20.83
C LYS A 185 -20.33 -14.22 21.40
N LYS A 186 -21.56 -13.72 21.62
CA LYS A 186 -22.65 -14.52 22.21
C LYS A 186 -23.10 -15.63 21.26
N GLU A 187 -23.17 -15.34 19.97
CA GLU A 187 -23.58 -16.27 18.91
C GLU A 187 -22.39 -17.08 18.34
N ASP A 188 -21.21 -17.03 18.98
CA ASP A 188 -19.95 -17.67 18.56
C ASP A 188 -19.52 -17.40 17.11
N ILE A 189 -19.81 -16.18 16.64
CA ILE A 189 -19.40 -15.67 15.33
C ILE A 189 -17.97 -15.17 15.46
N GLN A 190 -17.04 -15.86 14.81
CA GLN A 190 -15.62 -15.55 14.82
C GLN A 190 -15.16 -14.81 13.57
N ASN A 191 -15.85 -14.97 12.42
CA ASN A 191 -15.40 -14.43 11.13
C ASN A 191 -16.53 -13.84 10.25
N VAL A 192 -16.16 -13.08 9.22
CA VAL A 192 -17.10 -12.39 8.32
C VAL A 192 -18.06 -13.35 7.63
N SER A 193 -17.63 -14.55 7.24
CA SER A 193 -18.51 -15.54 6.61
C SER A 193 -19.68 -15.87 7.54
N GLN A 194 -19.37 -16.22 8.79
CA GLN A 194 -20.38 -16.51 9.80
C GLN A 194 -21.28 -15.31 10.10
N LEU A 195 -20.75 -14.08 10.03
CA LEU A 195 -21.52 -12.86 10.23
C LEU A 195 -22.49 -12.59 9.07
N VAL A 196 -22.05 -12.88 7.85
CA VAL A 196 -22.81 -12.66 6.63
C VAL A 196 -23.89 -13.72 6.44
N ASP A 197 -23.60 -14.96 6.82
CA ASP A 197 -24.50 -16.11 6.74
C ASP A 197 -25.64 -16.09 7.78
N LEU A 198 -25.74 -15.04 8.62
CA LEU A 198 -26.81 -14.92 9.61
C LEU A 198 -28.17 -14.78 8.93
N ASP A 199 -29.12 -15.63 9.33
CA ASP A 199 -30.50 -15.54 8.88
C ASP A 199 -31.15 -14.23 9.38
N GLU A 200 -31.52 -13.36 8.43
CA GLU A 200 -32.16 -12.08 8.70
C GLU A 200 -33.45 -12.23 9.53
N PHE A 201 -34.18 -13.33 9.35
CA PHE A 201 -35.42 -13.63 10.08
C PHE A 201 -35.15 -13.94 11.55
N ASP A 202 -34.13 -14.75 11.84
CA ASP A 202 -33.75 -15.11 13.21
C ASP A 202 -33.14 -13.93 13.96
N LEU A 203 -32.36 -13.08 13.26
CA LEU A 203 -31.84 -11.84 13.80
C LEU A 203 -32.93 -10.83 14.14
N TYR A 204 -33.93 -10.65 13.27
CA TYR A 204 -35.07 -9.77 13.52
C TYR A 204 -35.87 -10.20 14.77
N ASN A 205 -36.01 -11.51 14.97
CA ASN A 205 -36.72 -12.07 16.11
C ASN A 205 -35.93 -11.94 17.42
N SER A 206 -34.59 -12.06 17.35
CA SER A 206 -33.69 -12.08 18.52
C SER A 206 -33.24 -10.68 18.96
N TYR A 207 -33.11 -9.74 18.04
CA TYR A 207 -32.62 -8.38 18.28
C TYR A 207 -33.59 -7.38 17.63
N LYS A 208 -34.27 -6.54 18.43
CA LYS A 208 -35.31 -5.61 17.92
C LYS A 208 -34.80 -4.17 17.76
N GLY A 209 -35.39 -3.45 16.80
CA GLY A 209 -35.24 -2.01 16.66
C GLY A 209 -33.86 -1.58 16.17
N ARG A 210 -33.19 -0.68 16.91
CA ARG A 210 -31.93 -0.04 16.47
C ARG A 210 -30.81 -1.03 16.19
N LEU A 211 -30.75 -2.12 16.95
CA LEU A 211 -29.68 -3.10 16.88
C LEU A 211 -29.79 -3.99 15.63
N PHE A 212 -31.01 -4.38 15.26
CA PHE A 212 -31.29 -5.07 13.99
C PHE A 212 -30.86 -4.24 12.79
N ASN A 213 -31.26 -2.96 12.74
CA ASN A 213 -30.92 -2.10 11.62
C ASN A 213 -29.40 -1.96 11.43
N LYS A 214 -28.64 -1.85 12.52
CA LYS A 214 -27.17 -1.80 12.47
C LYS A 214 -26.55 -3.11 11.98
N LEU A 215 -27.04 -4.26 12.48
CA LEU A 215 -26.61 -5.59 12.03
C LEU A 215 -26.88 -5.76 10.53
N PHE A 216 -28.10 -5.44 10.11
CA PHE A 216 -28.56 -5.56 8.74
C PHE A 216 -27.77 -4.65 7.78
N GLU A 217 -27.53 -3.40 8.15
CA GLU A 217 -26.73 -2.45 7.34
C GLU A 217 -25.26 -2.90 7.23
N THR A 218 -24.67 -3.37 8.33
CA THR A 218 -23.31 -3.93 8.34
C THR A 218 -23.22 -5.16 7.44
N ASN A 219 -24.16 -6.11 7.60
CA ASN A 219 -24.20 -7.33 6.80
C ASN A 219 -24.43 -7.00 5.32
N SER A 220 -25.37 -6.11 5.00
CA SER A 220 -25.63 -5.65 3.63
C SER A 220 -24.41 -4.99 2.97
N ASN A 221 -23.64 -4.20 3.70
CA ASN A 221 -22.41 -3.59 3.19
C ASN A 221 -21.30 -4.63 2.96
N LEU A 222 -21.15 -5.60 3.87
CA LEU A 222 -20.20 -6.72 3.71
C LEU A 222 -20.62 -7.66 2.57
N LEU A 223 -21.91 -7.93 2.41
CA LEU A 223 -22.48 -8.60 1.24
C LEU A 223 -22.22 -7.81 -0.03
N GLY A 224 -22.31 -6.48 0.00
CA GLY A 224 -21.89 -5.60 -1.10
C GLY A 224 -20.41 -5.79 -1.47
N GLN A 225 -19.52 -5.90 -0.47
CA GLN A 225 -18.09 -6.20 -0.68
C GLN A 225 -17.89 -7.55 -1.35
N LEU A 226 -18.56 -8.58 -0.83
CA LEU A 226 -18.42 -9.95 -1.30
C LEU A 226 -19.08 -10.19 -2.67
N SER A 227 -20.21 -9.54 -2.94
CA SER A 227 -20.95 -9.62 -4.22
C SER A 227 -20.31 -8.79 -5.33
N PHE A 228 -19.62 -7.69 -5.00
CA PHE A 228 -18.79 -6.98 -5.98
C PHE A 228 -17.61 -7.84 -6.45
N LEU A 229 -17.04 -8.63 -5.54
CA LEU A 229 -15.92 -9.53 -5.80
C LEU A 229 -16.33 -10.87 -6.42
N SER A 230 -17.64 -11.18 -6.46
CA SER A 230 -18.16 -12.41 -7.03
C SER A 230 -19.65 -12.28 -7.32
N GLY A 231 -20.09 -12.59 -8.54
CA GLY A 231 -21.53 -12.71 -8.86
C GLY A 231 -22.28 -13.78 -8.06
N SER A 232 -21.61 -14.51 -7.15
CA SER A 232 -22.15 -15.39 -6.13
C SER A 232 -21.02 -15.71 -5.14
N ILE A 233 -21.23 -15.48 -3.84
CA ILE A 233 -20.24 -15.57 -2.75
C ILE A 233 -19.65 -17.00 -2.60
N ASP A 234 -20.29 -17.99 -3.20
CA ASP A 234 -19.82 -19.36 -3.22
C ASP A 234 -19.20 -19.72 -4.58
N LYS A 235 -17.88 -20.05 -4.55
CA LYS A 235 -17.12 -20.84 -5.54
C LYS A 235 -16.24 -20.11 -6.56
N MET A 236 -15.84 -18.85 -6.38
CA MET A 236 -14.79 -18.27 -7.24
C MET A 236 -13.40 -18.51 -6.65
N THR A 237 -12.71 -19.53 -7.14
CA THR A 237 -11.26 -19.66 -7.00
C THR A 237 -10.62 -18.78 -8.07
N LEU A 238 -9.93 -17.72 -7.65
CA LEU A 238 -9.16 -16.88 -8.55
C LEU A 238 -7.73 -17.39 -8.62
N ASN A 239 -7.21 -17.65 -9.81
CA ASN A 239 -5.77 -17.82 -9.99
C ASN A 239 -5.03 -16.45 -9.97
N TYR A 240 -3.70 -16.45 -9.90
CA TYR A 240 -2.91 -15.20 -9.86
C TYR A 240 -3.24 -14.23 -11.00
N ARG A 241 -3.48 -14.73 -12.21
CA ARG A 241 -3.83 -13.89 -13.36
C ARG A 241 -5.19 -13.21 -13.16
N GLU A 242 -6.15 -13.91 -12.56
CA GLU A 242 -7.47 -13.35 -12.27
C GLU A 242 -7.42 -12.32 -11.12
N VAL A 243 -6.53 -12.51 -10.15
CA VAL A 243 -6.26 -11.52 -9.09
C VAL A 243 -5.60 -10.27 -9.66
N GLU A 244 -4.69 -10.40 -10.62
CA GLU A 244 -4.12 -9.25 -11.33
C GLU A 244 -5.17 -8.49 -12.14
N LYS A 245 -6.09 -9.20 -12.83
CA LYS A 245 -7.21 -8.57 -13.54
C LYS A 245 -8.11 -7.79 -12.58
N LEU A 246 -8.45 -8.40 -11.44
CA LEU A 246 -9.23 -7.72 -10.41
C LEU A 246 -8.50 -6.48 -9.87
N LEU A 247 -7.20 -6.59 -9.58
CA LEU A 247 -6.40 -5.45 -9.14
C LEU A 247 -6.44 -4.34 -10.19
N HIS A 248 -6.34 -4.68 -11.47
CA HIS A 248 -6.42 -3.73 -12.56
C HIS A 248 -7.80 -3.04 -12.62
N ASP A 249 -8.90 -3.78 -12.51
CA ASP A 249 -10.25 -3.22 -12.49
C ASP A 249 -10.48 -2.32 -11.27
N LEU A 250 -9.94 -2.69 -10.10
CA LEU A 250 -9.95 -1.86 -8.90
C LEU A 250 -9.18 -0.55 -9.10
N ARG A 251 -8.03 -0.60 -9.78
CA ARG A 251 -7.25 0.61 -10.15
C ARG A 251 -8.03 1.52 -11.09
N GLU A 252 -8.70 0.97 -12.10
CA GLU A 252 -9.56 1.76 -13.00
C GLU A 252 -10.67 2.48 -12.22
N LYS A 253 -11.32 1.79 -11.27
CA LYS A 253 -12.34 2.37 -10.40
C LYS A 253 -11.81 3.45 -9.48
N LEU A 254 -10.63 3.24 -8.88
CA LEU A 254 -9.97 4.25 -8.06
C LEU A 254 -9.68 5.53 -8.83
N VAL A 255 -9.18 5.40 -10.06
CA VAL A 255 -8.93 6.54 -10.94
C VAL A 255 -10.24 7.24 -11.30
N ALA A 256 -11.31 6.48 -11.58
CA ALA A 256 -12.61 7.03 -11.94
C ALA A 256 -13.29 7.79 -10.79
N GLN A 257 -13.02 7.44 -9.52
CA GLN A 257 -13.66 8.05 -8.36
C GLN A 257 -13.09 9.39 -7.93
N ASP A 258 -11.93 9.83 -8.45
CA ASP A 258 -11.20 11.04 -8.03
C ASP A 258 -10.66 10.95 -6.57
N PRO A 259 -9.35 11.20 -6.34
CA PRO A 259 -8.76 11.34 -5.00
C PRO A 259 -9.53 12.16 -3.99
N ASP A 260 -10.07 13.31 -4.39
CA ASP A 260 -10.80 14.18 -3.49
C ASP A 260 -12.09 13.52 -2.97
N TRP A 261 -12.71 12.65 -3.76
CA TRP A 261 -13.95 11.97 -3.37
C TRP A 261 -13.72 10.94 -2.27
N TRP A 262 -12.79 9.99 -2.47
CA TRP A 262 -12.58 8.93 -1.47
C TRP A 262 -11.94 9.49 -0.20
N LEU A 263 -11.15 10.57 -0.27
CA LEU A 263 -10.72 11.28 0.93
C LEU A 263 -11.90 11.90 1.69
N LYS A 264 -12.82 12.55 0.97
CA LYS A 264 -14.01 13.13 1.58
C LYS A 264 -14.89 12.07 2.25
N GLN A 265 -15.03 10.89 1.63
CA GLN A 265 -15.74 9.77 2.24
C GLN A 265 -14.98 9.20 3.44
N MET A 266 -13.66 9.05 3.34
CA MET A 266 -12.80 8.55 4.42
C MET A 266 -12.91 9.41 5.69
N PHE A 267 -12.97 10.74 5.53
CA PHE A 267 -13.15 11.68 6.64
C PHE A 267 -14.62 12.09 6.87
N LYS A 268 -15.60 11.35 6.32
CA LYS A 268 -17.02 11.65 6.47
C LYS A 268 -17.43 11.73 7.94
N GLY A 269 -18.08 12.85 8.29
CA GLY A 269 -18.54 13.14 9.64
C GLY A 269 -17.45 13.54 10.64
N ILE A 270 -16.19 13.63 10.23
CA ILE A 270 -15.11 14.20 11.06
C ILE A 270 -15.14 15.71 10.88
N ASP A 271 -15.27 16.47 11.97
CA ASP A 271 -15.32 17.93 11.88
C ASP A 271 -13.93 18.55 11.61
N ASP A 272 -13.88 19.84 11.23
CA ASP A 272 -12.61 20.52 10.89
C ASP A 272 -11.59 20.54 12.04
N ARG A 273 -12.06 20.50 13.30
CA ARG A 273 -11.19 20.47 14.47
C ARG A 273 -10.59 19.07 14.64
N GLU A 274 -11.41 18.05 14.56
CA GLU A 274 -11.02 16.64 14.61
C GLU A 274 -10.09 16.27 13.43
N TYR A 275 -10.41 16.74 12.22
CA TYR A 275 -9.56 16.56 11.04
C TYR A 275 -8.18 17.18 11.23
N ARG A 276 -8.11 18.41 11.77
CA ARG A 276 -6.82 19.04 12.09
C ARG A 276 -6.03 18.26 13.15
N MET A 277 -6.70 17.72 14.17
CA MET A 277 -6.02 16.89 15.18
C MET A 277 -5.41 15.63 14.57
N ILE A 278 -6.19 14.88 13.78
CA ILE A 278 -5.71 13.62 13.18
C ILE A 278 -4.66 13.88 12.08
N SER A 279 -4.83 14.96 11.30
CA SER A 279 -3.86 15.42 10.31
C SER A 279 -2.52 15.77 10.95
N ARG A 280 -2.51 16.49 12.09
CA ARG A 280 -1.27 16.77 12.85
C ARG A 280 -0.67 15.53 13.48
N TYR A 281 -1.50 14.60 13.97
CA TYR A 281 -1.03 13.37 14.61
C TYR A 281 -0.26 12.48 13.61
N TYR A 282 -0.78 12.31 12.40
CA TYR A 282 -0.10 11.54 11.34
C TYR A 282 0.87 12.37 10.51
N GLY A 283 0.79 13.70 10.58
CA GLY A 283 1.55 14.60 9.71
C GLY A 283 1.08 14.59 8.27
N LEU A 284 -0.23 14.50 8.02
CA LEU A 284 -0.77 14.48 6.65
C LEU A 284 -0.35 15.72 5.85
N ASN A 285 -0.08 16.85 6.49
CA ASN A 285 0.38 18.07 5.83
C ASN A 285 1.92 18.28 5.92
N GLY A 286 2.67 17.25 6.32
CA GLY A 286 4.14 17.24 6.41
C GLY A 286 4.70 17.24 7.83
N ASP A 287 4.08 17.96 8.77
CA ASP A 287 4.57 18.05 10.16
C ASP A 287 3.86 17.06 11.08
N VAL A 288 4.62 16.13 11.70
CA VAL A 288 4.13 15.21 12.72
C VAL A 288 4.17 15.87 14.10
N PHE A 289 3.06 15.82 14.84
CA PHE A 289 2.92 16.37 16.18
C PHE A 289 2.69 15.28 17.22
N THR A 290 3.24 15.50 18.41
CA THR A 290 3.02 14.60 19.54
C THR A 290 1.62 14.77 20.13
N LEU A 291 1.13 13.73 20.80
CA LEU A 291 -0.11 13.83 21.57
C LEU A 291 -0.08 14.99 22.59
N GLN A 292 1.10 15.30 23.14
CA GLN A 292 1.26 16.40 24.08
C GLN A 292 1.23 17.77 23.37
N ASP A 293 1.81 17.88 22.17
CA ASP A 293 1.80 19.13 21.40
C ASP A 293 0.40 19.47 20.91
N ILE A 294 -0.33 18.47 20.40
CA ILE A 294 -1.75 18.62 20.07
C ILE A 294 -2.53 18.99 21.33
N GLY A 295 -2.24 18.35 22.47
CA GLY A 295 -2.86 18.68 23.75
C GLY A 295 -2.66 20.15 24.14
N ASN A 296 -1.43 20.64 24.05
CA ASN A 296 -1.08 22.02 24.35
C ASN A 296 -1.80 23.01 23.41
N GLU A 297 -1.89 22.71 22.11
CA GLU A 297 -2.56 23.56 21.11
C GLU A 297 -4.06 23.69 21.40
N TYR A 298 -4.71 22.60 21.79
CA TYR A 298 -6.16 22.56 21.99
C TYR A 298 -6.60 22.72 23.46
N GLY A 299 -5.67 22.95 24.39
CA GLY A 299 -5.95 23.06 25.82
C GLY A 299 -6.44 21.75 26.46
N LEU A 300 -5.97 20.60 25.96
CA LEU A 300 -6.36 19.25 26.39
C LEU A 300 -5.17 18.46 26.94
N THR A 301 -5.43 17.48 27.81
CA THR A 301 -4.38 16.58 28.31
C THR A 301 -3.96 15.58 27.24
N ARG A 302 -2.71 15.07 27.31
CA ARG A 302 -2.22 13.99 26.43
C ARG A 302 -3.17 12.80 26.38
N ALA A 303 -3.65 12.35 27.55
CA ALA A 303 -4.59 11.24 27.65
C ALA A 303 -5.92 11.56 26.95
N ARG A 304 -6.40 12.80 27.04
CA ARG A 304 -7.62 13.21 26.33
C ARG A 304 -7.42 13.23 24.82
N ILE A 305 -6.29 13.72 24.32
CA ILE A 305 -5.96 13.64 22.89
C ILE A 305 -5.87 12.19 22.44
N GLN A 306 -5.22 11.31 23.20
CA GLN A 306 -5.13 9.89 22.87
C GLN A 306 -6.51 9.24 22.73
N GLN A 307 -7.46 9.55 23.63
CA GLN A 307 -8.84 9.10 23.52
C GLN A 307 -9.54 9.61 22.25
N ILE A 308 -9.35 10.90 21.92
CA ILE A 308 -9.93 11.51 20.72
C ILE A 308 -9.35 10.84 19.47
N ILE A 309 -8.03 10.73 19.36
CA ILE A 309 -7.35 10.09 18.24
C ILE A 309 -7.83 8.65 18.07
N LYS A 310 -7.93 7.88 19.17
CA LYS A 310 -8.47 6.51 19.12
C LYS A 310 -9.89 6.46 18.53
N LYS A 311 -10.77 7.38 18.95
CA LYS A 311 -12.13 7.50 18.41
C LYS A 311 -12.13 7.87 16.92
N LEU A 312 -11.26 8.79 16.51
CA LEU A 312 -11.13 9.21 15.11
C LEU A 312 -10.60 8.09 14.22
N LYS A 313 -9.57 7.35 14.66
CA LYS A 313 -9.09 6.16 13.94
C LYS A 313 -10.22 5.17 13.67
N HIS A 314 -11.02 4.85 14.68
CA HIS A 314 -12.16 3.92 14.52
C HIS A 314 -13.20 4.45 13.53
N LYS A 315 -13.47 5.76 13.52
CA LYS A 315 -14.38 6.37 12.55
C LYS A 315 -13.83 6.35 11.12
N ILE A 316 -12.54 6.65 10.94
CA ILE A 316 -11.86 6.57 9.65
C ILE A 316 -11.89 5.12 9.15
N MET A 317 -11.59 4.15 10.03
CA MET A 317 -11.66 2.72 9.73
C MET A 317 -13.06 2.32 9.25
N SER A 318 -14.12 2.73 9.96
CA SER A 318 -15.51 2.51 9.54
C SER A 318 -15.78 3.09 8.15
N ASN A 319 -15.36 4.32 7.88
CA ASN A 319 -15.54 4.94 6.57
C ASN A 319 -14.71 4.25 5.47
N LEU A 320 -13.53 3.73 5.78
CA LEU A 320 -12.71 2.95 4.83
C LEU A 320 -13.46 1.70 4.36
N TYR A 321 -14.00 0.93 5.32
CA TYR A 321 -14.68 -0.33 5.03
C TYR A 321 -16.06 -0.12 4.40
N PHE A 322 -16.84 0.84 4.89
CA PHE A 322 -18.25 0.98 4.48
C PHE A 322 -18.52 2.04 3.42
N GLU A 323 -17.65 3.05 3.26
CA GLU A 323 -17.85 4.14 2.29
C GLU A 323 -16.80 4.11 1.15
N ASN A 324 -15.65 3.45 1.35
CA ASN A 324 -14.52 3.45 0.41
C ASN A 324 -14.17 2.04 -0.08
N ILE A 325 -15.21 1.29 -0.43
CA ILE A 325 -15.13 -0.14 -0.74
C ILE A 325 -14.08 -0.50 -1.79
N TYR A 326 -13.94 0.29 -2.86
CA TYR A 326 -12.97 0.04 -3.91
C TYR A 326 -11.55 0.37 -3.48
N PHE A 327 -11.38 1.39 -2.62
CA PHE A 327 -10.09 1.77 -2.08
C PHE A 327 -9.58 0.71 -1.11
N ILE A 328 -10.40 0.27 -0.17
CA ILE A 328 -10.00 -0.77 0.79
C ILE A 328 -9.76 -2.11 0.09
N SER A 329 -10.59 -2.47 -0.89
CA SER A 329 -10.38 -3.69 -1.69
C SER A 329 -9.10 -3.61 -2.51
N TRP A 330 -8.80 -2.46 -3.12
CA TRP A 330 -7.52 -2.25 -3.82
C TRP A 330 -6.33 -2.39 -2.86
N LEU A 331 -6.40 -1.75 -1.69
CA LEU A 331 -5.35 -1.80 -0.66
C LEU A 331 -4.99 -3.27 -0.32
N HIS A 332 -6.01 -4.08 -0.01
CA HIS A 332 -5.84 -5.48 0.35
C HIS A 332 -5.38 -6.34 -0.83
N VAL A 333 -6.03 -6.23 -1.99
CA VAL A 333 -5.69 -7.03 -3.18
C VAL A 333 -4.28 -6.71 -3.67
N TYR A 334 -3.90 -5.44 -3.71
CA TYR A 334 -2.54 -5.03 -4.05
C TYR A 334 -1.52 -5.68 -3.12
N SER A 335 -1.76 -5.61 -1.81
CA SER A 335 -0.86 -6.16 -0.80
C SER A 335 -0.73 -7.67 -0.93
N LEU A 336 -1.82 -8.40 -1.18
CA LEU A 336 -1.78 -9.85 -1.43
C LEU A 336 -1.00 -10.22 -2.68
N VAL A 337 -1.15 -9.45 -3.76
CA VAL A 337 -0.34 -9.61 -4.98
C VAL A 337 1.14 -9.42 -4.67
N GLN A 338 1.50 -8.58 -3.69
CA GLN A 338 2.88 -8.43 -3.19
C GLN A 338 3.33 -9.58 -2.29
N GLY A 339 2.54 -10.65 -2.10
CA GLY A 339 2.82 -11.67 -1.10
C GLY A 339 2.46 -11.26 0.33
N GLY A 340 1.80 -10.11 0.50
CA GLY A 340 1.28 -9.55 1.75
C GLY A 340 2.32 -9.20 2.82
N VAL A 341 3.57 -9.07 2.42
CA VAL A 341 4.62 -8.37 3.18
C VAL A 341 5.16 -7.26 2.31
N LEU A 342 5.21 -6.05 2.84
CA LEU A 342 5.56 -4.84 2.09
C LEU A 342 6.32 -3.85 2.98
N THR A 343 7.22 -3.08 2.37
CA THR A 343 7.80 -1.90 3.02
C THR A 343 6.87 -0.70 2.90
N HIS A 344 7.00 0.26 3.81
CA HIS A 344 6.23 1.50 3.77
C HIS A 344 6.48 2.26 2.48
N ASP A 345 7.74 2.43 2.11
CA ASP A 345 8.15 3.17 0.91
C ASP A 345 7.53 2.57 -0.36
N HIS A 346 7.52 1.25 -0.45
CA HIS A 346 6.92 0.52 -1.56
C HIS A 346 5.43 0.83 -1.68
N PHE A 347 4.72 0.76 -0.56
CA PHE A 347 3.30 1.07 -0.52
C PHE A 347 3.01 2.54 -0.84
N ALA A 348 3.80 3.45 -0.28
CA ALA A 348 3.70 4.88 -0.56
C ALA A 348 3.94 5.20 -2.04
N ASN A 349 4.89 4.52 -2.69
CA ASN A 349 5.17 4.67 -4.11
C ASN A 349 3.96 4.24 -4.95
N GLU A 350 3.36 3.09 -4.68
CA GLU A 350 2.13 2.68 -5.36
C GLU A 350 1.00 3.70 -5.12
N LEU A 351 0.75 4.09 -3.87
CA LEU A 351 -0.33 5.02 -3.52
C LEU A 351 -0.17 6.39 -4.18
N SER A 352 1.06 6.86 -4.37
CA SER A 352 1.38 8.14 -5.03
C SER A 352 0.91 8.19 -6.50
N THR A 353 0.69 7.04 -7.13
CA THR A 353 0.16 6.98 -8.49
C THR A 353 -1.29 7.47 -8.56
N TYR A 354 -2.05 7.25 -7.48
CA TYR A 354 -3.46 7.64 -7.35
C TYR A 354 -3.60 8.96 -6.58
N LEU A 355 -2.85 9.14 -5.50
CA LEU A 355 -2.94 10.30 -4.61
C LEU A 355 -1.96 11.40 -5.03
N LYS A 356 -2.40 12.29 -5.95
CA LYS A 356 -1.61 13.43 -6.45
C LYS A 356 -2.06 14.77 -5.87
N LEU A 357 -2.28 14.83 -4.56
CA LEU A 357 -2.76 16.02 -3.88
C LEU A 357 -1.60 16.75 -3.17
N PRO A 358 -1.30 18.02 -3.52
CA PRO A 358 -0.11 18.72 -3.04
C PRO A 358 -0.16 19.02 -1.53
N TYR A 359 -1.33 18.94 -0.93
CA TYR A 359 -1.55 19.23 0.49
C TYR A 359 -1.51 17.98 1.37
N ILE A 360 -1.38 16.78 0.79
CA ILE A 360 -1.24 15.51 1.52
C ILE A 360 0.14 14.91 1.24
N ASN A 361 0.90 14.68 2.31
CA ASN A 361 2.10 13.88 2.27
C ASN A 361 1.73 12.41 2.15
N VAL A 362 2.01 11.80 0.99
CA VAL A 362 1.64 10.42 0.66
C VAL A 362 2.25 9.42 1.64
N GLY A 363 3.52 9.59 2.03
CA GLY A 363 4.17 8.69 2.99
C GLY A 363 3.48 8.70 4.35
N ASN A 364 3.16 9.88 4.89
CA ASN A 364 2.44 10.00 6.16
C ASN A 364 0.99 9.49 6.07
N PHE A 365 0.36 9.64 4.91
CA PHE A 365 -0.96 9.06 4.65
C PHE A 365 -0.90 7.53 4.56
N THR A 366 0.13 6.96 3.94
CA THR A 366 0.43 5.52 3.99
C THR A 366 0.58 5.03 5.43
N SER A 367 1.34 5.74 6.27
CA SER A 367 1.48 5.40 7.69
C SER A 367 0.13 5.37 8.40
N MET A 368 -0.76 6.32 8.08
CA MET A 368 -2.10 6.35 8.62
C MET A 368 -2.93 5.13 8.19
N LEU A 369 -2.89 4.76 6.91
CA LEU A 369 -3.64 3.62 6.40
C LEU A 369 -3.20 2.31 7.06
N LEU A 370 -1.89 2.07 7.12
CA LEU A 370 -1.32 0.85 7.71
C LEU A 370 -1.55 0.76 9.23
N ASP A 371 -1.55 1.88 9.94
CA ASP A 371 -1.83 1.94 11.39
C ASP A 371 -3.33 1.88 11.74
N ILE A 372 -4.22 2.32 10.83
CA ILE A 372 -5.67 2.29 11.07
C ILE A 372 -6.27 0.93 10.67
N ASP A 373 -5.79 0.33 9.58
CA ASP A 373 -6.38 -0.90 9.05
C ASP A 373 -5.85 -2.13 9.82
N PRO A 374 -6.72 -2.85 10.55
CA PRO A 374 -6.32 -3.96 11.40
C PRO A 374 -5.86 -5.19 10.62
N MET A 375 -5.99 -5.19 9.29
CA MET A 375 -5.37 -6.20 8.44
C MET A 375 -3.85 -6.14 8.43
N TYR A 376 -3.24 -5.02 8.84
CA TYR A 376 -1.80 -4.85 8.82
C TYR A 376 -1.21 -4.87 10.24
N GLN A 377 -0.06 -5.52 10.35
CA GLN A 377 0.79 -5.50 11.52
C GLN A 377 2.20 -5.08 11.11
N GLN A 378 2.80 -4.19 11.90
CA GLN A 378 4.20 -3.86 11.73
C GLN A 378 5.08 -5.05 12.17
N LEU A 379 5.91 -5.55 11.26
CA LEU A 379 6.80 -6.70 11.48
C LEU A 379 8.22 -6.24 11.84
N ASN A 380 8.71 -5.18 11.18
CA ASN A 380 10.03 -4.61 11.42
C ASN A 380 9.99 -3.08 11.20
N TYR A 381 11.14 -2.41 11.37
CA TYR A 381 11.30 -1.03 10.92
C TYR A 381 10.97 -0.97 9.43
N ASP A 382 9.97 -0.16 9.09
CA ASP A 382 9.43 0.01 7.74
C ASP A 382 8.69 -1.18 7.13
N VAL A 383 8.70 -2.37 7.73
CA VAL A 383 8.06 -3.57 7.16
C VAL A 383 6.72 -3.85 7.81
N TRP A 384 5.70 -4.07 6.97
CA TRP A 384 4.33 -4.38 7.35
C TRP A 384 3.89 -5.69 6.71
N GLY A 385 3.08 -6.46 7.44
CA GLY A 385 2.54 -7.73 6.98
C GLY A 385 1.04 -7.82 7.19
N MET A 386 0.37 -8.54 6.30
CA MET A 386 -1.06 -8.81 6.42
C MET A 386 -1.31 -9.94 7.43
N VAL A 387 -2.12 -9.68 8.46
CA VAL A 387 -2.41 -10.60 9.58
C VAL A 387 -3.14 -11.88 9.14
N VAL A 388 -3.74 -11.88 7.95
CA VAL A 388 -4.34 -13.06 7.34
C VAL A 388 -3.29 -14.07 6.83
N LEU A 389 -2.03 -13.65 6.76
CA LEU A 389 -0.87 -14.47 6.40
C LEU A 389 -0.13 -14.92 7.65
N PRO A 390 0.72 -15.96 7.55
CA PRO A 390 1.53 -16.44 8.67
C PRO A 390 2.70 -15.49 9.01
N VAL A 391 2.40 -14.20 9.21
CA VAL A 391 3.37 -13.13 9.46
C VAL A 391 4.10 -13.28 10.79
N GLU A 392 3.58 -14.08 11.73
CA GLU A 392 4.27 -14.39 12.97
C GLU A 392 5.58 -15.18 12.75
N HIS A 393 5.71 -15.85 11.60
CA HIS A 393 6.92 -16.59 11.20
C HIS A 393 7.91 -15.74 10.41
N TYR A 394 7.62 -14.46 10.19
CA TYR A 394 8.48 -13.57 9.39
C TYR A 394 9.94 -13.57 9.86
N SER A 395 10.16 -13.39 11.16
CA SER A 395 11.52 -13.32 11.72
C SER A 395 12.28 -14.63 11.55
N ASP A 396 11.62 -15.77 11.82
CA ASP A 396 12.23 -17.10 11.70
C ASP A 396 12.55 -17.45 10.24
N LEU A 397 11.67 -17.05 9.31
CA LEU A 397 11.88 -17.22 7.88
C LEU A 397 13.07 -16.39 7.38
N VAL A 398 13.14 -15.11 7.76
CA VAL A 398 14.26 -14.24 7.41
C VAL A 398 15.57 -14.80 7.98
N GLN A 399 15.57 -15.25 9.24
CA GLN A 399 16.75 -15.86 9.85
C GLN A 399 17.18 -17.12 9.12
N THR A 400 16.24 -17.99 8.73
CA THR A 400 16.54 -19.18 7.93
C THR A 400 17.16 -18.81 6.58
N GLY A 401 16.66 -17.75 5.93
CA GLY A 401 17.26 -17.20 4.71
C GLY A 401 18.69 -16.71 4.92
N VAL A 402 18.95 -15.99 6.03
CA VAL A 402 20.31 -15.59 6.44
C VAL A 402 21.22 -16.81 6.60
N ASP A 403 20.78 -17.85 7.31
CA ASP A 403 21.58 -19.05 7.58
C ASP A 403 21.95 -19.83 6.30
N ILE A 404 21.08 -19.79 5.28
CA ILE A 404 21.38 -20.36 3.96
C ILE A 404 22.42 -19.50 3.24
N LEU A 405 22.19 -18.18 3.18
CA LEU A 405 23.04 -17.23 2.45
C LEU A 405 24.42 -17.03 3.10
N GLN A 406 24.58 -17.36 4.39
CA GLN A 406 25.90 -17.43 5.04
C GLN A 406 26.81 -18.51 4.43
N LYS A 407 26.24 -19.54 3.78
CA LYS A 407 27.00 -20.64 3.16
C LYS A 407 27.42 -20.33 1.72
N GLY A 408 26.85 -19.29 1.10
CA GLY A 408 27.15 -18.90 -0.28
C GLY A 408 26.07 -18.04 -0.91
N SER A 409 26.30 -17.64 -2.16
CA SER A 409 25.36 -16.84 -2.94
C SER A 409 24.50 -17.71 -3.86
N TYR A 410 23.19 -17.46 -3.83
CA TYR A 410 22.19 -18.30 -4.51
C TYR A 410 21.39 -17.48 -5.50
N LYS A 411 20.97 -18.09 -6.61
CA LYS A 411 19.85 -17.50 -7.37
C LYS A 411 18.58 -17.61 -6.54
N GLU A 412 17.61 -16.74 -6.80
CA GLU A 412 16.35 -16.74 -6.05
C GLU A 412 15.63 -18.08 -6.08
N GLN A 413 15.56 -18.72 -7.25
CA GLN A 413 14.97 -20.06 -7.39
C GLN A 413 15.73 -21.10 -6.57
N GLU A 414 17.06 -21.05 -6.53
CA GLU A 414 17.89 -21.97 -5.75
C GLU A 414 17.67 -21.76 -4.24
N LEU A 415 17.54 -20.50 -3.80
CA LEU A 415 17.24 -20.15 -2.41
C LEU A 415 15.85 -20.64 -2.00
N LEU A 416 14.86 -20.54 -2.89
CA LEU A 416 13.52 -21.06 -2.65
C LEU A 416 13.50 -22.58 -2.54
N GLU A 417 14.23 -23.30 -3.39
CA GLU A 417 14.37 -24.76 -3.28
C GLU A 417 15.05 -25.16 -1.95
N GLU A 418 16.12 -24.47 -1.55
CA GLU A 418 16.77 -24.70 -0.25
C GLU A 418 15.84 -24.45 0.94
N LEU A 419 14.95 -23.46 0.84
CA LEU A 419 13.95 -23.16 1.87
C LEU A 419 12.86 -24.23 1.96
N LYS A 420 12.45 -24.84 0.84
CA LYS A 420 11.44 -25.91 0.81
C LYS A 420 11.81 -27.10 1.68
N ASP A 421 13.10 -27.37 1.82
CA ASP A 421 13.64 -28.46 2.63
C ASP A 421 13.77 -28.11 4.13
N ARG A 422 13.39 -26.91 4.56
CA ARG A 422 13.51 -26.46 5.96
C ARG A 422 12.20 -26.62 6.73
N GLU A 423 12.32 -26.88 8.03
CA GLU A 423 11.17 -27.04 8.94
C GLU A 423 10.23 -25.82 8.92
N ILE A 424 10.76 -24.61 8.75
CA ILE A 424 9.97 -23.38 8.66
C ILE A 424 9.03 -23.40 7.45
N TYR A 425 9.46 -23.90 6.29
CA TYR A 425 8.63 -24.00 5.10
C TYR A 425 7.52 -25.03 5.28
N LEU A 426 7.84 -26.19 5.86
CA LEU A 426 6.86 -27.24 6.15
C LEU A 426 5.79 -26.73 7.13
N THR A 427 6.22 -26.07 8.21
CA THR A 427 5.33 -25.45 9.20
C THR A 427 4.41 -24.41 8.58
N LEU A 428 4.94 -23.56 7.70
CA LEU A 428 4.17 -22.57 6.97
C LEU A 428 3.16 -23.21 6.02
N ASN A 429 3.58 -24.27 5.31
CA ASN A 429 2.76 -24.97 4.31
C ASN A 429 1.58 -25.69 4.96
N GLU A 430 1.77 -26.28 6.14
CA GLU A 430 0.71 -26.92 6.92
C GLU A 430 -0.36 -25.94 7.42
N LYS A 431 0.00 -24.65 7.58
CA LYS A 431 -0.90 -23.59 8.06
C LYS A 431 -1.67 -22.85 6.95
N GLN A 432 -1.50 -23.22 5.68
CA GLN A 432 -2.23 -22.62 4.55
C GLN A 432 -3.68 -23.11 4.46
N THR A 433 -4.57 -22.55 5.26
CA THR A 433 -5.97 -23.03 5.32
C THR A 433 -7.02 -22.06 4.76
N PRO A 434 -6.70 -21.20 3.78
CA PRO A 434 -7.50 -21.33 2.53
C PRO A 434 -6.83 -20.98 1.20
N ILE A 435 -5.60 -20.47 1.15
CA ILE A 435 -5.03 -19.88 -0.07
C ILE A 435 -3.79 -20.64 -0.52
N ARG A 436 -3.93 -21.31 -1.67
CA ARG A 436 -2.87 -22.13 -2.25
C ARG A 436 -1.96 -21.27 -3.13
N GLY A 437 -0.64 -21.49 -3.04
CA GLY A 437 0.36 -20.75 -3.82
C GLY A 437 0.79 -19.41 -3.20
N MET A 438 0.18 -19.03 -2.07
CA MET A 438 0.54 -17.81 -1.34
C MET A 438 1.94 -17.86 -0.73
N LEU A 439 2.41 -19.04 -0.27
CA LEU A 439 3.79 -19.18 0.22
C LEU A 439 4.84 -18.87 -0.82
N GLU A 440 4.54 -19.17 -2.09
CA GLU A 440 5.46 -18.96 -3.19
C GLU A 440 5.74 -17.47 -3.42
N ASN A 441 4.87 -16.57 -2.96
CA ASN A 441 5.08 -15.13 -3.00
C ASN A 441 5.34 -14.51 -1.61
N PHE A 442 4.76 -15.05 -0.55
CA PHE A 442 5.00 -14.61 0.81
C PHE A 442 6.46 -14.78 1.20
N ILE A 443 7.10 -15.91 0.82
CA ILE A 443 8.51 -16.16 1.14
C ILE A 443 9.43 -15.17 0.42
N PRO A 444 9.38 -15.01 -0.92
CA PRO A 444 10.13 -13.96 -1.61
C PRO A 444 9.88 -12.58 -1.02
N ALA A 445 8.63 -12.21 -0.71
CA ALA A 445 8.30 -10.91 -0.13
C ALA A 445 8.93 -10.70 1.25
N CYS A 446 8.92 -11.72 2.10
CA CYS A 446 9.59 -11.68 3.41
C CYS A 446 11.09 -11.43 3.24
N LEU A 447 11.74 -12.15 2.33
CA LEU A 447 13.15 -11.97 2.03
C LEU A 447 13.40 -10.59 1.41
N ALA A 448 12.63 -10.16 0.41
CA ALA A 448 12.77 -8.86 -0.26
C ALA A 448 12.71 -7.69 0.73
N SER A 449 11.81 -7.78 1.70
CA SER A 449 11.60 -6.75 2.71
C SER A 449 12.70 -6.69 3.75
N ALA A 450 13.54 -7.73 3.85
CA ALA A 450 14.62 -7.78 4.82
C ALA A 450 15.80 -6.95 4.33
N ASN A 451 16.16 -5.92 5.09
CA ASN A 451 17.27 -5.00 4.77
C ASN A 451 18.68 -5.65 4.77
N CYS A 452 18.79 -6.96 5.01
CA CYS A 452 20.05 -7.71 5.07
C CYS A 452 20.34 -8.53 3.81
N PHE A 453 19.50 -8.47 2.78
CA PHE A 453 19.72 -9.18 1.52
C PHE A 453 19.96 -8.21 0.36
N GLU A 454 20.88 -8.60 -0.52
CA GLU A 454 21.21 -7.86 -1.73
C GLU A 454 21.35 -8.77 -2.95
N ILE A 455 20.91 -8.28 -4.10
CA ILE A 455 21.15 -8.94 -5.38
C ILE A 455 22.45 -8.39 -5.96
N ASN A 456 23.45 -9.24 -6.11
CA ASN A 456 24.71 -8.86 -6.73
C ASN A 456 24.59 -8.74 -8.26
N GLU A 457 25.65 -8.24 -8.92
CA GLU A 457 25.71 -8.01 -10.37
C GLU A 457 25.38 -9.26 -11.22
N ASN A 458 25.54 -10.46 -10.65
CA ASN A 458 25.27 -11.73 -11.32
C ASN A 458 23.83 -12.24 -11.08
N GLY A 459 22.96 -11.43 -10.48
CA GLY A 459 21.57 -11.79 -10.19
C GLY A 459 21.42 -12.81 -9.05
N LYS A 460 22.43 -12.96 -8.19
CA LYS A 460 22.38 -13.84 -7.02
C LYS A 460 22.14 -13.03 -5.75
N VAL A 461 21.32 -13.58 -4.87
CA VAL A 461 21.07 -13.05 -3.53
C VAL A 461 22.27 -13.37 -2.64
N ASN A 462 22.75 -12.34 -1.96
CA ASN A 462 23.79 -12.38 -0.95
C ASN A 462 23.23 -11.87 0.38
N PHE A 463 23.78 -12.39 1.47
CA PHE A 463 23.64 -11.75 2.77
C PHE A 463 24.71 -10.65 2.91
N GLU A 464 24.27 -9.43 3.19
CA GLU A 464 25.14 -8.34 3.64
C GLU A 464 24.65 -7.89 5.02
N GLU A 465 25.52 -7.93 6.03
CA GLU A 465 25.21 -7.45 7.38
C GLU A 465 25.17 -5.91 7.36
N ARG A 466 24.05 -5.34 6.88
CA ARG A 466 23.80 -3.90 6.87
C ARG A 466 23.36 -3.39 8.23
N GLU A 467 23.58 -2.11 8.49
CA GLU A 467 23.34 -1.44 9.78
C GLU A 467 21.93 -1.65 10.40
N GLY A 468 20.93 -2.03 9.60
CA GLY A 468 19.50 -2.11 9.95
C GLY A 468 19.08 -3.19 10.96
N THR A 469 19.73 -4.35 11.05
CA THR A 469 19.36 -5.38 12.04
C THR A 469 19.62 -4.92 13.48
N LYS A 470 20.77 -4.27 13.69
CA LYS A 470 21.18 -3.75 15.00
C LYS A 470 20.45 -2.45 15.39
N VAL A 471 19.88 -1.72 14.42
CA VAL A 471 18.95 -0.60 14.66
C VAL A 471 17.71 -1.10 15.40
N HIS A 472 17.11 -2.21 14.95
CA HIS A 472 15.91 -2.79 15.58
C HIS A 472 16.16 -3.25 17.02
N THR A 473 17.32 -3.87 17.28
CA THR A 473 17.77 -4.22 18.63
C THR A 473 17.75 -3.00 19.55
N ILE A 474 18.28 -1.86 19.08
CA ILE A 474 18.28 -0.60 19.84
C ILE A 474 16.86 -0.07 20.03
N ILE A 475 16.01 -0.13 19.00
CA ILE A 475 14.59 0.27 19.10
C ILE A 475 13.86 -0.56 20.16
N ASN A 476 14.00 -1.89 20.13
CA ASN A 476 13.33 -2.79 21.08
C ASN A 476 13.82 -2.60 22.52
N ILE A 477 15.12 -2.35 22.71
CA ILE A 477 15.68 -2.00 24.01
C ILE A 477 15.05 -0.70 24.53
N LEU A 478 14.91 0.32 23.67
CA LEU A 478 14.27 1.57 24.06
C LEU A 478 12.77 1.38 24.34
N ARG A 479 12.04 0.63 23.50
CA ARG A 479 10.60 0.32 23.66
C ARG A 479 10.32 -0.44 24.94
N SER A 480 11.09 -1.49 25.22
CA SER A 480 10.95 -2.30 26.44
C SER A 480 11.22 -1.50 27.71
N GLU A 481 12.15 -0.54 27.67
CA GLU A 481 12.43 0.35 28.79
C GLU A 481 11.43 1.51 28.91
N GLY A 482 10.75 1.86 27.81
CA GLY A 482 9.75 2.93 27.76
C GLY A 482 10.28 4.34 28.06
N ARG A 483 11.61 4.53 28.02
CA ARG A 483 12.30 5.80 28.33
C ARG A 483 13.59 5.94 27.54
N ALA A 484 14.05 7.18 27.38
CA ALA A 484 15.33 7.46 26.74
C ALA A 484 16.50 6.91 27.58
N LEU A 485 17.50 6.33 26.92
CA LEU A 485 18.65 5.68 27.56
C LEU A 485 19.95 6.29 27.09
N HIS A 486 20.97 6.21 27.95
CA HIS A 486 22.32 6.54 27.52
C HIS A 486 22.87 5.45 26.59
N TYR A 487 23.58 5.81 25.53
CA TYR A 487 24.08 4.84 24.53
C TYR A 487 24.91 3.70 25.15
N LYS A 488 25.63 3.96 26.25
CA LYS A 488 26.35 2.91 27.01
C LYS A 488 25.42 1.86 27.63
N GLU A 489 24.25 2.27 28.11
CA GLU A 489 23.25 1.35 28.67
C GLU A 489 22.58 0.54 27.55
N ILE A 490 22.29 1.18 26.42
CA ILE A 490 21.79 0.53 25.21
C ILE A 490 22.75 -0.59 24.78
N ILE A 491 24.05 -0.28 24.65
CA ILE A 491 25.08 -1.27 24.29
C ILE A 491 25.15 -2.41 25.30
N LYS A 492 25.12 -2.09 26.60
CA LYS A 492 25.16 -3.13 27.64
C LYS A 492 23.99 -4.09 27.51
N LYS A 493 22.79 -3.59 27.23
CA LYS A 493 21.57 -4.39 27.03
C LYS A 493 21.60 -5.17 25.71
N ALA A 494 22.10 -4.58 24.63
CA ALA A 494 22.25 -5.27 23.35
C ALA A 494 23.25 -6.42 23.44
N ASN A 495 24.39 -6.21 24.11
CA ASN A 495 25.41 -7.25 24.25
C ASN A 495 24.98 -8.37 25.21
N GLN A 496 24.04 -8.10 26.13
CA GLN A 496 23.38 -9.14 26.92
C GLN A 496 22.47 -10.04 26.07
N GLN A 497 22.03 -9.57 24.90
CA GLN A 497 21.24 -10.32 23.92
C GLN A 497 22.11 -10.99 22.82
N LYS A 498 23.43 -11.05 23.01
CA LYS A 498 24.42 -11.64 22.07
C LYS A 498 24.58 -10.92 20.72
N GLU A 499 24.26 -9.63 20.65
CA GLU A 499 24.31 -8.84 19.41
C GLU A 499 25.70 -8.23 19.08
N GLU A 500 26.68 -8.37 19.98
CA GLU A 500 28.07 -7.88 19.84
C GLU A 500 28.21 -6.45 19.23
N ILE A 501 27.50 -5.48 19.81
CA ILE A 501 27.51 -4.08 19.39
C ILE A 501 28.69 -3.33 20.03
N THR A 502 29.53 -2.71 19.20
CA THR A 502 30.63 -1.84 19.66
C THR A 502 30.16 -0.41 19.96
N VAL A 503 30.94 0.33 20.75
CA VAL A 503 30.63 1.73 21.11
C VAL A 503 30.61 2.67 19.90
N GLN A 504 31.55 2.48 18.97
CA GLN A 504 31.63 3.30 17.75
C GLN A 504 30.41 3.04 16.85
N TYR A 505 30.03 1.78 16.72
CA TYR A 505 28.92 1.36 15.89
C TYR A 505 27.54 1.82 16.41
N ALA A 506 27.27 1.63 17.71
CA ALA A 506 26.03 2.15 18.31
C ALA A 506 25.90 3.67 18.18
N ARG A 507 27.02 4.41 18.29
CA ARG A 507 27.02 5.86 18.11
C ARG A 507 26.75 6.27 16.67
N ALA A 508 27.24 5.52 15.69
CA ALA A 508 26.97 5.75 14.28
C ALA A 508 25.47 5.56 13.99
N ILE A 509 24.90 4.43 14.41
CA ILE A 509 23.45 4.16 14.28
C ILE A 509 22.60 5.26 14.91
N LEU A 510 22.86 5.58 16.18
CA LEU A 510 22.09 6.57 16.92
C LEU A 510 22.23 8.00 16.36
N ALA A 511 23.30 8.29 15.61
CA ALA A 511 23.54 9.60 15.01
C ALA A 511 23.02 9.73 13.57
N ASN A 512 23.01 8.64 12.81
CA ASN A 512 22.65 8.62 11.39
C ASN A 512 21.14 8.42 11.15
N HIS A 513 20.43 7.74 12.07
CA HIS A 513 18.99 7.47 11.97
C HIS A 513 18.17 8.48 12.79
N LYS A 514 18.14 9.75 12.35
CA LYS A 514 17.42 10.85 13.04
C LYS A 514 15.90 10.82 12.89
N ASP A 515 15.44 10.07 11.91
CA ASP A 515 14.05 9.66 11.69
C ASP A 515 13.54 8.72 12.80
N VAL A 516 14.45 7.96 13.43
CA VAL A 516 14.13 6.97 14.47
C VAL A 516 14.55 7.41 15.86
N PHE A 517 15.77 7.93 15.99
CA PHE A 517 16.37 8.27 17.27
C PHE A 517 16.49 9.78 17.43
N ALA A 518 15.89 10.30 18.48
CA ALA A 518 16.06 11.67 18.88
C ALA A 518 17.06 11.75 20.04
N ARG A 519 18.10 12.55 19.85
CA ARG A 519 19.05 12.85 20.92
C ARG A 519 18.45 13.88 21.87
N VAL A 520 18.23 13.46 23.11
CA VAL A 520 17.61 14.29 24.16
C VAL A 520 18.60 14.83 25.19
N GLY A 521 19.83 14.34 25.17
CA GLY A 521 20.86 14.75 26.11
C GLY A 521 22.25 14.35 25.67
N ARG A 522 23.25 14.59 26.53
CA ARG A 522 24.63 14.17 26.25
C ARG A 522 24.72 12.64 26.25
N GLY A 523 24.68 12.05 25.05
CA GLY A 523 24.74 10.61 24.85
C GLY A 523 23.43 9.89 25.20
N ILE A 524 22.32 10.61 25.39
CA ILE A 524 21.01 10.04 25.71
C ILE A 524 20.13 10.12 24.47
N TYR A 525 19.54 8.98 24.11
CA TYR A 525 18.72 8.81 22.92
C TYR A 525 17.37 8.21 23.31
N GLY A 526 16.31 8.70 22.68
CA GLY A 526 14.95 8.16 22.76
C GLY A 526 14.36 8.02 21.37
N LEU A 527 13.16 7.44 21.26
CA LEU A 527 12.52 7.22 19.97
C LEU A 527 11.74 8.45 19.51
N VAL A 528 11.88 8.81 18.24
CA VAL A 528 11.09 9.86 17.56
C VAL A 528 9.60 9.52 17.61
N GLU A 529 9.24 8.23 17.57
CA GLU A 529 7.86 7.74 17.70
C GLU A 529 7.21 8.14 19.05
N TRP A 530 8.01 8.40 20.10
CA TRP A 530 7.51 8.94 21.37
C TRP A 530 7.20 10.43 21.32
N GLY A 531 7.42 11.05 20.16
CA GLY A 531 7.28 12.47 19.95
C GLY A 531 8.48 13.29 20.40
N ILE A 532 9.63 12.64 20.59
CA ILE A 532 10.83 13.33 21.01
C ILE A 532 11.48 13.95 19.77
N LYS A 533 11.76 15.25 19.81
CA LYS A 533 12.55 15.95 18.79
C LYS A 533 13.97 16.18 19.28
N GLU A 534 14.94 15.94 18.40
CA GLU A 534 16.33 16.35 18.65
C GLU A 534 16.41 17.88 18.56
N TYR A 535 16.84 18.53 19.64
CA TYR A 535 17.10 19.96 19.67
C TYR A 535 18.62 20.22 19.63
N PRO A 536 19.12 21.07 18.71
CA PRO A 536 20.55 21.41 18.64
C PRO A 536 21.09 21.95 19.97
N HIS A 537 20.28 22.80 20.63
CA HIS A 537 20.57 23.32 21.94
C HIS A 537 19.36 23.19 22.89
N ILE A 538 19.62 22.97 24.18
CA ILE A 538 18.58 22.98 25.21
C ILE A 538 17.84 24.33 25.23
N SER A 539 18.50 25.42 24.84
CA SER A 539 17.83 26.71 24.67
C SER A 539 16.79 26.69 23.55
N ASP A 540 16.95 25.93 22.48
CA ASP A 540 15.92 25.80 21.44
C ASP A 540 14.67 25.10 21.98
N TYR A 541 14.85 24.10 22.84
CA TYR A 541 13.73 23.44 23.51
C TYR A 541 13.05 24.36 24.54
N ILE A 542 13.82 25.09 25.34
CA ILE A 542 13.29 26.10 26.28
C ILE A 542 12.54 27.21 25.52
N TYR A 543 13.03 27.59 24.34
CA TYR A 543 12.38 28.54 23.45
C TYR A 543 11.01 28.04 23.01
N ASP A 544 10.90 26.78 22.57
CA ASP A 544 9.61 26.18 22.21
C ASP A 544 8.65 26.08 23.41
N ILE A 545 9.15 25.76 24.61
CA ILE A 545 8.33 25.74 25.84
C ILE A 545 7.75 27.13 26.11
N LEU A 546 8.59 28.18 26.11
CA LEU A 546 8.18 29.55 26.39
C LEU A 546 7.30 30.14 25.28
N LYS A 547 7.55 29.77 24.02
CA LYS A 547 6.73 30.14 22.86
C LYS A 547 5.31 29.59 22.96
N LYS A 548 5.17 28.33 23.40
CA LYS A 548 3.87 27.67 23.60
C LYS A 548 3.09 28.26 24.78
N HIS A 549 3.78 28.58 25.88
CA HIS A 549 3.11 29.04 27.10
C HIS A 549 2.64 30.50 27.06
N LYS A 550 3.17 31.35 26.17
CA LYS A 550 2.87 32.79 25.97
C LYS A 550 3.07 33.71 27.19
N ASP A 551 3.09 33.19 28.42
CA ASP A 551 3.29 33.90 29.67
C ASP A 551 4.66 33.57 30.33
N PRO A 552 5.22 34.48 31.16
CA PRO A 552 6.46 34.23 31.89
C PRO A 552 6.37 33.02 32.83
N MET A 553 7.33 32.10 32.75
CA MET A 553 7.36 30.87 33.53
C MET A 553 8.46 30.87 34.61
N TYR A 554 8.17 30.28 35.77
CA TYR A 554 9.15 30.12 36.85
C TYR A 554 10.23 29.08 36.47
N TYR A 555 11.50 29.39 36.72
CA TYR A 555 12.64 28.58 36.26
C TYR A 555 12.59 27.14 36.78
N LYS A 556 12.15 26.88 38.02
CA LYS A 556 12.01 25.49 38.52
C LYS A 556 10.92 24.71 37.79
N LYS A 557 9.88 25.40 37.28
CA LYS A 557 8.83 24.77 36.47
C LYS A 557 9.39 24.41 35.08
N ILE A 558 10.15 25.32 34.46
CA ILE A 558 10.87 25.06 33.22
C ILE A 558 11.85 23.89 33.42
N ALA A 559 12.61 23.91 34.53
CA ALA A 559 13.58 22.88 34.86
C ALA A 559 12.95 21.50 35.04
N ARG A 560 11.79 21.40 35.70
CA ARG A 560 11.04 20.13 35.82
C ARG A 560 10.59 19.60 34.45
N ILE A 561 10.06 20.46 33.59
CA ILE A 561 9.60 20.07 32.25
C ILE A 561 10.79 19.57 31.41
N VAL A 562 11.91 20.30 31.42
CA VAL A 562 13.12 19.93 30.67
C VAL A 562 13.81 18.70 31.26
N ALA A 563 13.82 18.53 32.59
CA ALA A 563 14.37 17.33 33.22
C ALA A 563 13.56 16.07 32.91
N GLN A 564 12.24 16.19 32.75
CA GLN A 564 11.36 15.08 32.38
C GLN A 564 11.55 14.60 30.93
N THR A 565 12.00 15.46 30.02
CA THR A 565 12.13 15.13 28.60
C THR A 565 13.57 14.99 28.12
N HIS A 566 14.50 15.76 28.68
CA HIS A 566 15.90 15.87 28.22
C HIS A 566 16.94 15.47 29.26
N PHE A 567 16.53 14.93 30.43
CA PHE A 567 17.40 14.39 31.49
C PHE A 567 18.65 15.25 31.78
N THR A 568 18.47 16.58 31.79
CA THR A 568 19.56 17.55 31.93
C THR A 568 19.55 18.15 33.34
N LYS A 569 20.75 18.42 33.90
CA LYS A 569 20.92 19.07 35.21
C LYS A 569 20.26 20.47 35.23
N GLU A 570 19.64 20.83 36.35
CA GLU A 570 19.00 22.14 36.55
C GLU A 570 19.95 23.32 36.27
N GLN A 571 21.23 23.17 36.62
CA GLN A 571 22.25 24.20 36.36
C GLN A 571 22.41 24.50 34.86
N THR A 572 22.34 23.49 34.00
CA THR A 572 22.47 23.68 32.55
C THR A 572 21.26 24.42 31.98
N ILE A 573 20.07 24.16 32.54
CA ILE A 573 18.82 24.82 32.16
C ILE A 573 18.85 26.28 32.61
N TYR A 574 19.33 26.54 33.83
CA TYR A 574 19.54 27.89 34.33
C TYR A 574 20.55 28.67 33.46
N ASN A 575 21.67 28.05 33.11
CA ASN A 575 22.67 28.67 32.24
C ASN A 575 22.06 29.03 30.87
N ALA A 576 21.32 28.12 30.24
CA ALA A 576 20.64 28.36 28.97
C ALA A 576 19.65 29.55 29.07
N LEU A 577 18.87 29.64 30.15
CA LEU A 577 17.93 30.74 30.41
C LEU A 577 18.64 32.10 30.63
N THR A 578 19.87 32.10 31.14
CA THR A 578 20.62 33.33 31.43
C THR A 578 21.53 33.79 30.29
N GLN A 579 22.04 32.87 29.47
CA GLN A 579 23.06 33.14 28.46
C GLN A 579 22.46 33.33 27.06
N ASP A 580 21.32 32.71 26.77
CA ASP A 580 20.70 32.83 25.45
C ASP A 580 19.93 34.17 25.34
N PRO A 581 20.27 35.03 24.36
CA PRO A 581 19.69 36.37 24.23
C PRO A 581 18.20 36.37 23.88
N ARG A 582 17.63 35.22 23.49
CA ARG A 582 16.19 35.05 23.20
C ARG A 582 15.33 35.08 24.46
N PHE A 583 15.93 34.92 25.65
CA PHE A 583 15.20 34.93 26.92
C PHE A 583 15.40 36.23 27.69
N GLU A 584 14.35 36.68 28.35
CA GLU A 584 14.41 37.79 29.30
C GLU A 584 13.88 37.38 30.66
N ARG A 585 14.52 37.91 31.72
CA ARG A 585 14.06 37.73 33.08
C ARG A 585 12.97 38.77 33.37
N TYR A 586 11.73 38.31 33.50
CA TYR A 586 10.57 39.17 33.72
C TYR A 586 10.45 39.62 35.18
N LYS A 587 10.64 38.70 36.13
CA LYS A 587 10.66 38.97 37.59
C LYS A 587 11.50 37.91 38.31
N SER A 588 11.64 37.99 39.63
CA SER A 588 12.54 37.08 40.37
C SER A 588 12.24 35.61 40.10
N GLY A 589 13.13 34.93 39.37
CA GLY A 589 13.00 33.53 38.98
C GLY A 589 12.02 33.23 37.84
N TYR A 590 11.42 34.23 37.18
CA TYR A 590 10.52 34.04 36.04
C TYR A 590 11.16 34.52 34.73
N TYR A 591 11.03 33.72 33.68
CA TYR A 591 11.62 33.93 32.37
C TYR A 591 10.55 33.93 31.27
N ALA A 592 10.73 34.75 30.25
CA ALA A 592 9.87 34.88 29.08
C ALA A 592 10.71 35.00 27.79
N LEU A 593 10.05 34.88 26.63
CA LEU A 593 10.69 35.22 25.36
C LEU A 593 10.83 36.73 25.25
N LYS A 594 12.02 37.19 24.87
CA LYS A 594 12.27 38.60 24.58
C LYS A 594 11.43 39.01 23.36
N LYS A 595 10.60 40.04 23.49
CA LYS A 595 9.89 40.61 22.34
C LYS A 595 10.95 41.22 21.40
N THR A 596 11.08 40.69 20.19
CA THR A 596 11.82 41.37 19.12
C THR A 596 11.18 42.75 18.89
N PRO A 597 11.97 43.83 18.77
CA PRO A 597 11.45 45.17 18.51
C PRO A 597 10.67 45.26 17.20
#